data_AF-X0UDV5-F1
#
_entry.id   AF-X0UDV5-F1
#
_cell.length_a   1.000
_cell.length_b   1.000
_cell.length_c   1.000
_cell.angle_alpha   90.00
_cell.angle_beta   90.00
_cell.angle_gamma   90.00
#
_symmetry.space_group_name_H-M   'P 1'
#
loop_
_entity.id
_entity.type
_entity.pdbx_description
1 polymer ?
#
loop_
_entity_poly.entity_id
_entity_poly.type
_entity_poly.pdbx_seq_one_letter_code
_entity_poly.pdbx_strand_id
1 'polypeptide(L)'
;KELAEVIEKLEAVSVSADVQRDLLSRVSTHLDSAYRNTRKLESEREKALKIADSLKRSEVFRDKVLVTMTDLREDIDMLETLIPRKLWPVPTYADLLFKL
;
A
#
# COMPACT_ATOMS: atom_id res chain seq x y z
N LYS A 1 9.39 7.28 10.26
CA LYS A 1 10.44 7.98 11.05
C LYS A 1 9.81 9.01 12.00
N GLU A 2 9.06 10.00 11.50
CA GLU A 2 8.44 11.04 12.34
C GLU A 2 7.58 10.47 13.49
N LEU A 3 6.71 9.48 13.23
CA LEU A 3 5.88 8.85 14.27
C LEU A 3 6.70 8.19 15.38
N ALA A 4 7.82 7.54 15.03
CA ALA A 4 8.70 6.90 16.01
C ALA A 4 9.37 7.93 16.91
N GLU A 5 9.85 9.03 16.34
CA GLU A 5 10.46 10.13 17.11
C GLU A 5 9.44 10.81 18.05
N VAL A 6 8.18 10.92 17.63
CA VAL A 6 7.11 11.47 18.49
C VAL A 6 6.81 10.54 19.66
N ILE A 7 6.78 9.22 19.43
CA ILE A 7 6.59 8.22 20.50
C ILE A 7 7.70 8.34 21.54
N GLU A 8 8.97 8.36 21.13
CA GLU A 8 10.12 8.50 22.04
C GLU A 8 10.03 9.78 22.88
N LYS A 9 9.63 10.91 22.28
CA LYS A 9 9.48 12.20 22.98
C LYS A 9 8.33 12.20 24.00
N LEU A 10 7.21 11.54 23.70
CA LEU A 10 6.07 11.46 24.62
C LEU A 10 6.37 10.54 25.80
N GLU A 11 7.03 9.41 25.55
CA GLU A 11 7.49 8.50 26.59
C GLU A 11 8.50 9.17 27.54
N ALA A 12 9.40 10.01 27.00
CA ALA A 12 10.37 10.75 27.81
C ALA A 12 9.73 11.70 28.85
N VAL A 13 8.49 12.16 28.61
CA VAL A 13 7.72 12.99 29.54
C VAL A 13 6.61 12.20 30.25
N SER A 14 6.64 10.87 30.19
CA SER A 14 5.65 9.96 30.81
C SER A 14 4.20 10.18 30.33
N VAL A 15 4.02 10.63 29.09
CA VAL A 15 2.72 10.79 28.45
C VAL A 15 2.44 9.60 27.52
N SER A 16 1.18 9.15 27.48
CA SER A 16 0.78 8.05 26.58
C SER A 16 0.97 8.45 25.10
N ALA A 17 1.50 7.50 24.32
CA ALA A 17 1.69 7.59 22.87
C ALA A 17 0.84 6.56 22.11
N ASP A 18 -0.28 6.10 22.70
CA ASP A 18 -1.04 4.96 22.18
C ASP A 18 -1.59 5.20 20.76
N VAL A 19 -2.05 6.41 20.48
CA VAL A 19 -2.55 6.79 19.14
C VAL A 19 -1.44 6.73 18.10
N GLN A 20 -0.24 7.22 18.42
CA GLN A 20 0.90 7.23 17.53
C GLN A 20 1.42 5.81 17.26
N ARG A 21 1.38 4.94 18.29
CA ARG A 21 1.73 3.52 18.15
C ARG A 21 0.73 2.78 17.26
N ASP A 22 -0.58 3.01 17.43
CA ASP A 22 -1.61 2.44 16.55
C ASP A 22 -1.38 2.88 15.10
N LEU A 23 -1.21 4.18 14.87
CA LEU A 23 -0.98 4.71 13.52
C LEU A 23 0.28 4.11 12.89
N LEU A 24 1.39 4.05 13.64
CA LEU A 24 2.63 3.44 13.16
C LEU A 24 2.44 1.95 12.83
N SER A 25 1.76 1.21 13.69
CA SER A 25 1.46 -0.22 13.46
C SER A 25 0.63 -0.43 12.21
N ARG A 26 -0.41 0.38 12.00
CA ARG A 26 -1.26 0.31 10.80
C ARG A 26 -0.49 0.63 9.53
N VAL A 27 0.31 1.70 9.53
CA VAL A 27 1.17 2.05 8.39
C VAL A 27 2.17 0.94 8.09
N SER A 28 2.86 0.41 9.09
CA SER A 28 3.80 -0.70 8.91
C SER A 28 3.12 -1.94 8.36
N THR A 29 1.95 -2.29 8.87
CA THR A 29 1.19 -3.47 8.41
C THR A 29 0.83 -3.37 6.92
N HIS A 30 0.27 -2.25 6.50
CA HIS A 30 -0.09 -2.04 5.09
C HIS A 30 1.15 -1.91 4.19
N LEU A 31 2.23 -1.30 4.68
CA LEU A 31 3.47 -1.20 3.91
C LEU A 31 4.11 -2.59 3.67
N ASP A 32 4.15 -3.43 4.71
CA ASP A 32 4.65 -4.81 4.60
C ASP A 32 3.77 -5.65 3.67
N SER A 33 2.44 -5.48 3.77
CA SER A 33 1.50 -6.15 2.88
C SER A 33 1.66 -5.70 1.43
N ALA A 34 1.72 -4.40 1.17
CA ALA A 34 1.96 -3.82 -0.15
C ALA A 34 3.28 -4.32 -0.75
N TYR A 35 4.35 -4.42 0.05
CA TYR A 35 5.64 -4.93 -0.41
C TYR A 35 5.54 -6.40 -0.85
N ARG A 36 4.86 -7.25 -0.08
CA ARG A 36 4.62 -8.66 -0.45
C ARG A 36 3.73 -8.77 -1.70
N ASN A 37 2.66 -7.99 -1.77
CA ASN A 37 1.71 -8.00 -2.87
C ASN A 37 2.34 -7.50 -4.17
N THR A 38 3.26 -6.52 -4.10
CA THR A 38 4.04 -6.06 -5.27
C THR A 38 4.88 -7.20 -5.84
N ARG A 39 5.63 -7.93 -5.00
CA ARG A 39 6.43 -9.08 -5.45
C ARG A 39 5.58 -10.20 -6.02
N LYS A 40 4.43 -10.47 -5.40
CA LYS A 40 3.45 -11.45 -5.90
C LYS A 40 2.93 -11.02 -7.28
N LEU A 41 2.56 -9.76 -7.44
CA LEU A 41 2.08 -9.20 -8.70
C LEU A 41 3.11 -9.33 -9.82
N GLU A 42 4.37 -8.98 -9.54
CA GLU A 42 5.49 -9.15 -10.48
C GLU A 42 5.62 -10.61 -10.92
N SER A 43 5.58 -11.55 -9.97
CA SER A 43 5.67 -12.99 -10.26
C SER A 43 4.51 -13.50 -11.11
N GLU A 44 3.26 -13.16 -10.76
CA GLU A 44 2.08 -13.58 -11.51
C GLU A 44 2.06 -12.97 -12.91
N ARG A 45 2.47 -11.71 -13.05
CA ARG A 45 2.62 -11.04 -14.35
C ARG A 45 3.67 -11.74 -15.22
N GLU A 46 4.83 -12.08 -14.68
CA GLU A 46 5.87 -12.81 -15.42
C GLU A 46 5.39 -14.20 -15.87
N LYS A 47 4.68 -14.93 -15.00
CA LYS A 47 4.08 -16.22 -15.36
C LYS A 47 3.08 -16.07 -16.50
N ALA A 48 2.20 -15.07 -16.42
CA ALA A 48 1.21 -14.81 -17.45
C ALA A 48 1.86 -14.49 -18.80
N LEU A 49 2.92 -13.67 -18.82
CA LEU A 49 3.64 -13.30 -20.04
C LEU A 49 4.32 -14.49 -20.76
N LYS A 50 4.67 -15.55 -20.01
CA LYS A 50 5.28 -16.76 -20.58
C LYS A 50 4.28 -17.69 -21.27
N ILE A 51 2.97 -17.45 -21.14
CA ILE A 51 1.93 -18.28 -21.77
C ILE A 51 1.82 -17.89 -23.25
N ALA A 52 2.14 -18.80 -24.18
CA ALA A 52 2.09 -18.53 -25.62
C ALA A 52 0.66 -18.34 -26.15
N ASP A 53 -0.29 -19.12 -25.64
CA ASP A 53 -1.69 -19.07 -26.05
C ASP A 53 -2.36 -17.78 -25.53
N SER A 54 -2.94 -17.00 -26.45
CA SER A 54 -3.51 -15.69 -26.15
C SER A 54 -4.72 -15.78 -25.21
N LEU A 55 -5.59 -16.79 -25.40
CA LEU A 55 -6.78 -16.97 -24.58
C LEU A 55 -6.38 -17.31 -23.15
N LYS A 56 -5.54 -18.33 -22.96
CA LYS A 56 -5.03 -18.73 -21.64
C LYS A 56 -4.25 -17.61 -20.96
N ARG A 57 -3.46 -16.84 -21.73
CA ARG A 57 -2.78 -15.65 -21.19
C ARG A 57 -3.80 -14.66 -20.63
N SER A 58 -4.84 -14.33 -21.39
CA SER A 58 -5.88 -13.40 -20.96
C SER A 58 -6.63 -13.87 -19.71
N GLU A 59 -6.92 -15.17 -19.62
CA GLU A 59 -7.54 -15.78 -18.44
C GLU A 59 -6.66 -15.63 -17.20
N VAL A 60 -5.35 -15.90 -17.31
CA VAL A 60 -4.42 -15.73 -16.18
C VAL A 60 -4.26 -14.27 -15.78
N PHE A 61 -4.26 -13.32 -16.73
CA PHE A 61 -4.27 -11.90 -16.40
C PHE A 61 -5.53 -11.51 -15.62
N ARG A 62 -6.71 -11.98 -16.03
CA ARG A 62 -7.98 -11.74 -15.34
C ARG A 62 -8.02 -12.39 -13.95
N ASP A 63 -7.61 -13.64 -13.85
CA ASP A 63 -7.87 -14.46 -12.66
C ASP A 63 -6.75 -14.41 -11.62
N LYS A 64 -5.55 -13.97 -11.98
CA LYS A 64 -4.38 -13.93 -11.08
C LYS A 64 -3.78 -12.53 -10.96
N VAL A 65 -3.45 -11.91 -12.09
CA VAL A 65 -2.78 -10.60 -12.10
C VAL A 65 -3.73 -9.53 -11.57
N LEU A 66 -4.95 -9.44 -12.12
CA LEU A 66 -5.94 -8.45 -11.71
C LEU A 66 -6.32 -8.61 -10.23
N VAL A 67 -6.51 -9.85 -9.75
CA VAL A 67 -6.79 -10.13 -8.33
C VAL A 67 -5.67 -9.61 -7.45
N THR A 68 -4.41 -9.89 -7.80
CA THR A 68 -3.26 -9.39 -7.01
C THR A 68 -3.10 -7.86 -7.11
N MET A 69 -3.49 -7.25 -8.23
CA MET A 69 -3.55 -5.79 -8.35
C MET A 69 -4.61 -5.20 -7.43
N THR A 70 -5.77 -5.85 -7.29
CA THR A 70 -6.82 -5.43 -6.35
C THR A 70 -6.32 -5.53 -4.91
N ASP A 71 -5.70 -6.66 -4.52
CA ASP A 71 -5.11 -6.83 -3.18
C ASP A 71 -4.09 -5.70 -2.87
N LEU A 72 -3.19 -5.41 -3.82
CA LEU A 72 -2.20 -4.34 -3.66
C LEU A 72 -2.87 -2.97 -3.56
N ARG A 73 -3.92 -2.73 -4.34
CA ARG A 73 -4.65 -1.46 -4.34
C ARG A 73 -5.28 -1.16 -2.99
N GLU A 74 -5.88 -2.16 -2.33
CA GLU A 74 -6.48 -1.98 -1.00
C GLU A 74 -5.45 -1.48 0.03
N ASP A 75 -4.23 -2.02 0.00
CA ASP A 75 -3.14 -1.56 0.88
C ASP A 75 -2.73 -0.12 0.57
N ILE A 76 -2.58 0.24 -0.71
CA ILE A 76 -2.19 1.59 -1.13
C ILE A 76 -3.28 2.61 -0.83
N ASP A 77 -4.54 2.30 -1.11
CA ASP A 77 -5.69 3.18 -0.82
C ASP A 77 -5.79 3.42 0.70
N MET A 78 -5.53 2.41 1.54
CA MET A 78 -5.47 2.61 2.99
C MET A 78 -4.30 3.50 3.41
N LEU A 79 -3.10 3.28 2.84
CA LEU A 79 -1.93 4.12 3.11
C LEU A 79 -2.16 5.59 2.70
N GLU A 80 -2.92 5.85 1.63
CA GLU A 80 -3.31 7.21 1.22
C GLU A 80 -4.07 7.94 2.33
N THR A 81 -4.93 7.22 3.08
CA THR A 81 -5.70 7.82 4.19
C THR A 81 -4.88 8.06 5.46
N LEU A 82 -3.80 7.29 5.65
CA LEU A 82 -2.99 7.33 6.87
C LEU A 82 -1.79 8.27 6.76
N ILE A 83 -1.23 8.40 5.55
CA ILE A 83 -0.03 9.19 5.32
C ILE A 83 -0.40 10.67 5.08
N PRO A 84 0.28 11.62 5.75
CA PRO A 84 0.07 13.04 5.48
C PRO A 84 0.29 13.38 3.99
N ARG A 85 -0.60 14.22 3.43
CA ARG A 85 -0.54 14.69 2.04
C ARG A 85 0.85 15.19 1.59
N LYS A 86 1.61 15.81 2.49
CA LYS A 86 2.98 16.31 2.23
C LYS A 86 3.98 15.20 1.88
N LEU A 87 3.75 13.99 2.38
CA LEU A 87 4.63 12.82 2.17
C LEU A 87 4.09 11.89 1.07
N TRP A 88 2.83 12.03 0.66
CA TRP A 88 2.23 11.20 -0.38
C TRP A 88 2.77 11.61 -1.77
N PRO A 89 3.36 10.68 -2.55
CA PRO A 89 4.13 11.03 -3.75
C PRO A 89 3.27 11.30 -5.00
N VAL A 90 2.01 10.86 -5.01
CA VAL A 90 1.11 10.95 -6.17
C VAL A 90 -0.11 11.82 -5.84
N PRO A 91 -0.80 12.43 -6.83
CA PRO A 91 -2.07 13.10 -6.57
C PRO A 91 -3.04 12.18 -5.81
N THR A 92 -3.77 12.70 -4.83
CA THR A 92 -4.81 11.93 -4.16
C THR A 92 -6.02 11.82 -5.07
N TYR A 93 -6.96 10.92 -4.76
CA TYR A 93 -8.24 10.89 -5.49
C TYR A 93 -8.96 12.24 -5.46
N ALA A 94 -8.91 12.94 -4.33
CA ALA A 94 -9.51 14.27 -4.22
C ALA A 94 -8.86 15.27 -5.18
N ASP A 95 -7.52 15.20 -5.34
CA ASP A 95 -6.81 16.06 -6.29
C ASP A 95 -7.18 15.71 -7.74
N LEU A 96 -7.23 14.41 -8.07
CA LEU A 96 -7.57 13.93 -9.42
C LEU A 96 -9.01 14.28 -9.84
N LEU A 97 -9.96 14.19 -8.90
CA LEU A 97 -11.38 14.33 -9.22
C LEU A 97 -11.89 15.77 -9.13
N PHE A 98 -11.26 16.63 -8.32
CA PHE A 98 -11.82 17.95 -7.99
C PHE A 98 -10.85 19.12 -8.11
N LYS A 99 -9.57 18.90 -8.44
CA LYS A 99 -8.56 19.97 -8.54
C LYS A 99 -7.86 20.03 -9.90
N LEU A 100 -8.58 19.67 -10.97
CA LEU A 100 -8.16 19.89 -12.35
C LEU A 100 -8.06 21.39 -12.68
#